data_AF-A0A242L0A6-F1
#
_entry.id   AF-A0A242L0A6-F1
#
_cell.length_a   1.000
_cell.length_b   1.000
_cell.length_c   1.000
_cell.angle_alpha   90.00
_cell.angle_beta   90.00
_cell.angle_gamma   90.00
#
_symmetry.space_group_name_H-M   'P 1'
#
loop_
_entity.id
_entity.type
_entity.pdbx_description
1 polymer ?
#
loop_
_entity_poly.entity_id
_entity_poly.type
_entity_poly.pdbx_seq_one_letter_code
_entity_poly.pdbx_strand_id
1 'polypeptide(L)'
;MNGIIKQIEKGKPIFEKISRNIYLGAVRDGFLTAMPAILFSSIFILIAAVPEIFGFQWPEGVSTWLWKIYNYSMGVVGILVSTTTARCLAESMNRRMPKNKIINTTSVMLASLVSFLLLSVSPIEGGFSTEYMGTKGLLASFIAAFITVNIYKFCVRKDITIKMPKEVPGTISQTFRDIFPFSFSVFAAVLVDLAARSLFGISFAEAIITLLQPLFTAADGYLGIAVIWGAMAFFWFVGVHGPSIVEPAIAAIIYANVETNLQLFNSGEQASHVLTVGLGNFVGTMGGTGATLVVPFIFLLFAKSKQLKAVGKASVIPVSFAVNEPLLFAAPMILNPYFFVPFLLTPIVNVCLFKFFVDVFGMNSFMYVLPWATPAPIGLVLGTGMGVLAFVLAAVLILVDFAIYFPFCKAYDATLVEQEARQAEQVAMQENETKVTVTIPANEVLATEASSLADSGKEINVLVLCAGAGTSAMLANALKEGAKEFDAPISALAGAYGSHYEMMEDFDMIVLAPQVQSYYEDIKEDTDRLGIKLVATKGAEYIGLTRDPEKAVRFVLDQF
;
A
#
# COMPACT_ATOMS: atom_id res chain seq x y z
N MET A 1 4.05 1.61 29.14
CA MET A 1 4.48 0.67 28.08
C MET A 1 3.65 -0.62 28.13
N ASN A 2 3.74 -1.42 29.19
CA ASN A 2 3.00 -2.69 29.32
C ASN A 2 1.46 -2.54 29.24
N GLY A 3 0.90 -1.42 29.72
CA GLY A 3 -0.53 -1.14 29.59
C GLY A 3 -1.01 -0.91 28.16
N ILE A 4 -0.22 -0.20 27.34
CA ILE A 4 -0.53 0.05 25.92
C ILE A 4 -0.44 -1.26 25.13
N ILE A 5 0.64 -2.03 25.34
CA ILE A 5 0.83 -3.35 24.68
C ILE A 5 -0.35 -4.29 25.01
N LYS A 6 -0.76 -4.38 26.28
CA LYS A 6 -1.89 -5.22 26.70
C LYS A 6 -3.22 -4.82 26.06
N GLN A 7 -3.47 -3.51 25.87
CA GLN A 7 -4.67 -3.03 25.17
C GLN A 7 -4.63 -3.37 23.68
N ILE A 8 -3.47 -3.22 23.04
CA ILE A 8 -3.23 -3.59 21.64
C ILE A 8 -3.46 -5.09 21.42
N GLU A 9 -2.91 -5.94 22.30
CA GLU A 9 -3.11 -7.39 22.24
C GLU A 9 -4.57 -7.80 22.34
N LYS A 10 -5.37 -7.10 23.15
CA LYS A 10 -6.82 -7.35 23.26
C LYS A 10 -7.58 -7.04 21.96
N GLY A 11 -7.13 -6.04 21.20
CA GLY A 11 -7.73 -5.67 19.91
C GLY A 11 -7.27 -6.53 18.73
N LYS A 12 -6.11 -7.19 18.85
CA LYS A 12 -5.44 -7.92 17.78
C LYS A 12 -6.35 -8.90 16.98
N PRO A 13 -7.21 -9.72 17.61
CA PRO A 13 -8.06 -10.66 16.86
C PRO A 13 -9.07 -9.98 15.93
N ILE A 14 -9.55 -8.79 16.31
CA ILE A 14 -10.47 -8.00 15.48
C ILE A 14 -9.74 -7.46 14.25
N PHE A 15 -8.53 -6.92 14.45
CA PHE A 15 -7.69 -6.44 13.35
C PHE A 15 -7.28 -7.57 12.40
N GLU A 16 -6.93 -8.74 12.92
CA GLU A 16 -6.64 -9.92 12.10
C GLU A 16 -7.86 -10.34 11.27
N LYS A 17 -9.07 -10.32 11.85
CA LYS A 17 -10.30 -10.63 11.11
C LYS A 17 -10.59 -9.62 9.99
N ILE A 18 -10.40 -8.33 10.25
CA ILE A 18 -10.55 -7.27 9.25
C ILE A 18 -9.49 -7.42 8.15
N SER A 19 -8.24 -7.64 8.52
CA SER A 19 -7.12 -7.83 7.59
C SER A 19 -7.25 -9.08 6.72
N ARG A 20 -7.98 -10.11 7.17
CA ARG A 20 -8.26 -11.34 6.40
C ARG A 20 -9.41 -11.20 5.40
N ASN A 21 -10.11 -10.05 5.38
CA ASN A 21 -11.16 -9.82 4.39
C ASN A 21 -10.56 -9.68 2.99
N ILE A 22 -11.02 -10.50 2.05
CA ILE A 22 -10.46 -10.58 0.70
C ILE A 22 -10.68 -9.31 -0.13
N TYR A 23 -11.75 -8.56 0.11
CA TYR A 23 -12.05 -7.32 -0.61
C TYR A 23 -11.16 -6.20 -0.10
N LEU A 24 -11.01 -6.09 1.22
CA LEU A 24 -10.12 -5.10 1.83
C LEU A 24 -8.66 -5.40 1.48
N GLY A 25 -8.26 -6.67 1.56
CA GLY A 25 -6.96 -7.15 1.12
C GLY A 25 -6.71 -6.81 -0.35
N ALA A 26 -7.67 -7.05 -1.24
CA ALA A 26 -7.52 -6.73 -2.66
C ALA A 26 -7.39 -5.24 -2.94
N VAL A 27 -8.10 -4.37 -2.21
CA VAL A 27 -7.93 -2.91 -2.37
C VAL A 27 -6.53 -2.49 -1.95
N ARG A 28 -6.10 -2.92 -0.75
CA ARG A 28 -4.74 -2.65 -0.24
C ARG A 28 -3.67 -3.15 -1.21
N ASP A 29 -3.78 -4.40 -1.63
CA ASP A 29 -2.79 -5.07 -2.50
C ASP A 29 -2.82 -4.49 -3.93
N GLY A 30 -4.00 -4.04 -4.39
CA GLY A 30 -4.15 -3.29 -5.64
C GLY A 30 -3.40 -1.97 -5.62
N PHE A 31 -3.56 -1.17 -4.55
CA PHE A 31 -2.77 0.05 -4.36
C PHE A 31 -1.26 -0.23 -4.30
N LEU A 32 -0.86 -1.27 -3.55
CA LEU A 32 0.53 -1.72 -3.47
C LEU A 32 1.11 -2.01 -4.86
N THR A 33 0.33 -2.70 -5.70
CA THR A 33 0.73 -3.02 -7.07
C THR A 33 0.86 -1.77 -7.95
N ALA A 34 0.05 -0.73 -7.69
CA ALA A 34 0.14 0.57 -8.38
C ALA A 34 1.22 1.51 -7.82
N MET A 35 1.89 1.16 -6.70
CA MET A 35 2.88 2.03 -6.05
C MET A 35 4.01 2.53 -6.93
N PRO A 36 4.59 1.75 -7.87
CA PRO A 36 5.66 2.27 -8.72
C PRO A 36 5.24 3.54 -9.49
N ALA A 37 4.00 3.59 -9.97
CA ALA A 37 3.46 4.77 -10.66
C ALA A 37 3.21 5.94 -9.69
N ILE A 38 2.74 5.66 -8.47
CA ILE A 38 2.47 6.66 -7.43
C ILE A 38 3.76 7.28 -6.88
N LEU A 39 4.81 6.47 -6.67
CA LEU A 39 6.11 6.97 -6.22
C LEU A 39 6.82 7.73 -7.34
N PHE A 40 6.73 7.25 -8.57
CA PHE A 40 7.26 7.94 -9.74
C PHE A 40 6.63 9.33 -9.88
N SER A 41 5.32 9.42 -9.84
CA SER A 41 4.59 10.69 -9.96
C SER A 41 4.90 11.67 -8.83
N SER A 42 5.09 11.16 -7.60
CA SER A 42 5.48 11.94 -6.42
C SER A 42 6.80 12.69 -6.65
N ILE A 43 7.77 12.10 -7.36
CA ILE A 43 9.02 12.79 -7.69
C ILE A 43 8.75 13.99 -8.63
N PHE A 44 7.89 13.83 -9.64
CA PHE A 44 7.63 14.88 -10.61
C PHE A 44 6.85 16.06 -10.03
N ILE A 45 5.88 15.80 -9.14
CA ILE A 45 5.21 16.88 -8.43
C ILE A 45 6.17 17.62 -7.50
N LEU A 46 7.12 16.93 -6.86
CA LEU A 46 8.14 17.60 -6.05
C LEU A 46 9.03 18.51 -6.91
N ILE A 47 9.49 18.04 -8.06
CA ILE A 47 10.30 18.85 -8.98
C ILE A 47 9.51 20.04 -9.53
N ALA A 48 8.22 19.84 -9.87
CA ALA A 48 7.36 20.89 -10.37
C ALA A 48 7.08 21.96 -9.31
N ALA A 49 6.61 21.54 -8.14
CA ALA A 49 5.98 22.43 -7.18
C ALA A 49 6.94 22.98 -6.12
N VAL A 50 7.97 22.24 -5.71
CA VAL A 50 8.84 22.66 -4.60
C VAL A 50 9.62 23.94 -4.92
N PRO A 51 10.25 24.09 -6.11
CA PRO A 51 10.98 25.32 -6.45
C PRO A 51 10.09 26.58 -6.47
N GLU A 52 8.84 26.45 -6.90
CA GLU A 52 7.88 27.56 -6.97
C GLU A 52 7.58 28.16 -5.59
N ILE A 53 7.61 27.33 -4.53
CA ILE A 53 7.47 27.78 -3.14
C ILE A 53 8.59 28.77 -2.76
N PHE A 54 9.80 28.60 -3.30
CA PHE A 54 10.96 29.44 -3.03
C PHE A 54 11.11 30.60 -4.04
N GLY A 55 10.08 30.86 -4.84
CA GLY A 55 10.06 31.95 -5.82
C GLY A 55 10.75 31.62 -7.16
N PHE A 56 11.18 30.37 -7.36
CA PHE A 56 11.72 29.94 -8.65
C PHE A 56 10.58 29.48 -9.58
N GLN A 57 10.44 30.13 -10.72
CA GLN A 57 9.43 29.78 -11.73
C GLN A 57 10.09 29.00 -12.86
N TRP A 58 9.58 27.80 -13.14
CA TRP A 58 10.02 27.02 -14.29
C TRP A 58 9.65 27.72 -15.60
N PRO A 59 10.47 27.62 -16.66
CA PRO A 59 10.02 27.97 -18.00
C PRO A 59 8.74 27.20 -18.34
N GLU A 60 7.78 27.83 -19.02
CA GLU A 60 6.45 27.28 -19.30
C GLU A 60 6.50 25.87 -19.92
N GLY A 61 7.41 25.65 -20.88
CA GLY A 61 7.59 24.34 -21.51
C GLY A 61 8.06 23.25 -20.54
N VAL A 62 8.89 23.59 -19.55
CA VAL A 62 9.37 22.67 -18.51
C VAL A 62 8.26 22.37 -17.52
N SER A 63 7.56 23.41 -17.03
CA SER A 63 6.43 23.24 -16.11
C SER A 63 5.35 22.34 -16.73
N THR A 64 4.97 22.64 -17.98
CA THR A 64 4.00 21.85 -18.74
C THR A 64 4.44 20.39 -18.88
N TRP A 65 5.72 20.14 -19.15
CA TRP A 65 6.26 18.79 -19.25
C TRP A 65 6.21 18.02 -17.91
N LEU A 66 6.59 18.68 -16.80
CA LEU A 66 6.54 18.07 -15.47
C LEU A 66 5.09 17.71 -15.07
N TRP A 67 4.15 18.63 -15.24
CA TRP A 67 2.74 18.40 -14.93
C TRP A 67 2.10 17.37 -15.86
N LYS A 68 2.53 17.30 -17.13
CA LYS A 68 2.08 16.24 -18.05
C LYS A 68 2.47 14.85 -17.53
N ILE A 69 3.70 14.67 -17.03
CA ILE A 69 4.15 13.40 -16.46
C ILE A 69 3.34 13.04 -15.21
N TYR A 70 3.10 14.02 -14.33
CA TYR A 70 2.26 13.82 -13.16
C TYR A 70 0.81 13.43 -13.55
N ASN A 71 0.20 14.12 -14.51
CA ASN A 71 -1.16 13.86 -14.94
C ASN A 71 -1.32 12.49 -15.64
N TYR A 72 -0.31 12.03 -16.37
CA TYR A 72 -0.32 10.69 -16.98
C TYR A 72 0.07 9.56 -16.03
N SER A 73 0.35 9.88 -14.77
CA SER A 73 0.62 8.92 -13.70
C SER A 73 -0.44 9.02 -12.59
N MET A 74 -0.40 10.05 -11.72
CA MET A 74 -1.45 10.25 -10.71
C MET A 74 -2.82 10.57 -11.30
N GLY A 75 -2.87 11.34 -12.38
CA GLY A 75 -4.15 11.73 -13.00
C GLY A 75 -4.93 10.58 -13.61
N VAL A 76 -4.32 9.39 -13.72
CA VAL A 76 -4.96 8.15 -14.20
C VAL A 76 -4.92 7.02 -13.15
N VAL A 77 -4.58 7.34 -11.90
CA VAL A 77 -4.43 6.33 -10.83
C VAL A 77 -5.71 5.52 -10.59
N GLY A 78 -6.89 6.08 -10.85
CA GLY A 78 -8.17 5.36 -10.76
C GLY A 78 -8.23 4.17 -11.71
N ILE A 79 -7.66 4.29 -12.91
CA ILE A 79 -7.55 3.19 -13.88
C ILE A 79 -6.59 2.12 -13.37
N LEU A 80 -5.40 2.54 -12.93
CA LEU A 80 -4.36 1.64 -12.44
C LEU A 80 -4.87 0.83 -11.25
N VAL A 81 -5.53 1.49 -10.30
CA VAL A 81 -6.07 0.86 -9.09
C VAL A 81 -7.28 -0.02 -9.40
N SER A 82 -8.13 0.34 -10.37
CA SER A 82 -9.24 -0.53 -10.81
C SER A 82 -8.71 -1.89 -11.29
N THR A 83 -7.73 -1.87 -12.20
CA THR A 83 -7.20 -3.11 -12.79
C THR A 83 -6.42 -3.94 -11.79
N THR A 84 -5.53 -3.33 -11.03
CA THR A 84 -4.72 -4.02 -10.01
C THR A 84 -5.57 -4.59 -8.87
N THR A 85 -6.56 -3.83 -8.37
CA THR A 85 -7.51 -4.34 -7.36
C THR A 85 -8.29 -5.54 -7.88
N ALA A 86 -8.75 -5.48 -9.14
CA ALA A 86 -9.48 -6.58 -9.75
C ALA A 86 -8.62 -7.84 -9.91
N ARG A 87 -7.35 -7.66 -10.29
CA ARG A 87 -6.36 -8.75 -10.33
C ARG A 87 -6.15 -9.37 -8.95
N CYS A 88 -5.81 -8.57 -7.93
CA CYS A 88 -5.57 -9.09 -6.58
C CYS A 88 -6.81 -9.79 -6.00
N LEU A 89 -8.01 -9.27 -6.27
CA LEU A 89 -9.26 -9.90 -5.85
C LEU A 89 -9.49 -11.22 -6.60
N ALA A 90 -9.24 -11.26 -7.91
CA ALA A 90 -9.38 -12.49 -8.72
C ALA A 90 -8.41 -13.58 -8.28
N GLU A 91 -7.14 -13.25 -8.02
CA GLU A 91 -6.14 -14.17 -7.47
C GLU A 91 -6.58 -14.72 -6.11
N SER A 92 -7.01 -13.83 -5.21
CA SER A 92 -7.54 -14.21 -3.90
C SER A 92 -8.77 -15.12 -4.03
N MET A 93 -9.66 -14.86 -5.00
CA MET A 93 -10.80 -15.74 -5.26
C MET A 93 -10.39 -17.09 -5.86
N ASN A 94 -9.42 -17.13 -6.79
CA ASN A 94 -8.93 -18.34 -7.42
C ASN A 94 -8.39 -19.35 -6.41
N ARG A 95 -7.69 -18.89 -5.35
CA ARG A 95 -7.24 -19.77 -4.26
C ARG A 95 -8.38 -20.48 -3.54
N ARG A 96 -9.57 -19.85 -3.51
CA ARG A 96 -10.77 -20.36 -2.83
C ARG A 96 -11.74 -21.09 -3.77
N MET A 97 -11.38 -21.24 -5.04
CA MET A 97 -12.19 -21.93 -6.04
C MET A 97 -11.62 -23.32 -6.36
N PRO A 98 -12.45 -24.25 -6.89
CA PRO A 98 -11.97 -25.55 -7.32
C PRO A 98 -10.81 -25.44 -8.33
N LYS A 99 -9.83 -26.36 -8.27
CA LYS A 99 -8.61 -26.35 -9.09
C LYS A 99 -8.86 -26.25 -10.61
N ASN A 100 -10.00 -26.74 -11.10
CA ASN A 100 -10.40 -26.70 -12.51
C ASN A 100 -11.19 -25.44 -12.90
N LYS A 101 -11.41 -24.52 -11.96
CA LYS A 101 -12.23 -23.31 -12.10
C LYS A 101 -11.40 -22.09 -11.76
N ILE A 102 -10.63 -21.61 -12.73
CA ILE A 102 -9.72 -20.48 -12.55
C ILE A 102 -10.24 -19.31 -13.38
N ILE A 103 -10.35 -18.15 -12.74
CA ILE A 103 -10.60 -16.86 -13.38
C ILE A 103 -9.32 -16.39 -14.05
N ASN A 104 -9.40 -16.03 -15.33
CA ASN A 104 -8.31 -15.36 -16.03
C ASN A 104 -8.14 -13.93 -15.50
N THR A 105 -7.03 -13.68 -14.80
CA THR A 105 -6.72 -12.38 -14.18
C THR A 105 -6.58 -11.27 -15.20
N THR A 106 -5.90 -11.51 -16.33
CA THR A 106 -5.75 -10.52 -17.42
C THR A 106 -7.10 -10.11 -18.00
N SER A 107 -7.99 -11.07 -18.22
CA SER A 107 -9.33 -10.79 -18.74
C SER A 107 -10.16 -9.93 -17.76
N VAL A 108 -10.10 -10.26 -16.47
CA VAL A 108 -10.74 -9.46 -15.41
C VAL A 108 -10.17 -8.05 -15.34
N MET A 109 -8.85 -7.88 -15.46
CA MET A 109 -8.23 -6.55 -15.46
C MET A 109 -8.81 -5.68 -16.59
N LEU A 110 -8.90 -6.22 -17.80
CA LEU A 110 -9.47 -5.52 -18.94
C LEU A 110 -10.97 -5.21 -18.74
N ALA A 111 -11.74 -6.17 -18.21
CA ALA A 111 -13.15 -5.96 -17.91
C ALA A 111 -13.35 -4.88 -16.83
N SER A 112 -12.50 -4.85 -15.81
CA SER A 112 -12.54 -3.84 -14.74
C SER A 112 -12.11 -2.45 -15.23
N LEU A 113 -11.14 -2.38 -16.14
CA LEU A 113 -10.76 -1.13 -16.80
C LEU A 113 -11.95 -0.54 -17.55
N VAL A 114 -12.59 -1.33 -18.42
CA VAL A 114 -13.74 -0.87 -19.21
C VAL A 114 -14.92 -0.51 -18.30
N SER A 115 -15.19 -1.32 -17.29
CA SER A 115 -16.24 -1.05 -16.30
C SER A 115 -15.98 0.24 -15.52
N PHE A 116 -14.73 0.52 -15.15
CA PHE A 116 -14.36 1.76 -14.49
C PHE A 116 -14.56 2.98 -15.40
N LEU A 117 -14.14 2.91 -16.66
CA LEU A 117 -14.34 4.01 -17.61
C LEU A 117 -15.82 4.31 -17.79
N LEU A 118 -16.69 3.29 -17.86
CA LEU A 118 -18.14 3.49 -17.92
C LEU A 118 -18.69 4.20 -16.68
N LEU A 119 -18.24 3.80 -15.48
CA LEU A 119 -18.73 4.35 -14.22
C LEU A 119 -18.20 5.76 -13.92
N SER A 120 -17.06 6.14 -14.48
CA SER A 120 -16.35 7.36 -14.08
C SER A 120 -16.22 8.42 -15.18
N VAL A 121 -16.12 8.01 -16.44
CA VAL A 121 -15.72 8.90 -17.53
C VAL A 121 -16.95 9.36 -18.31
N SER A 122 -17.24 10.65 -18.26
CA SER A 122 -18.28 11.26 -19.08
C SER A 122 -17.71 11.74 -20.43
N PRO A 123 -18.48 11.63 -21.52
CA PRO A 123 -18.10 12.23 -22.81
C PRO A 123 -18.15 13.76 -22.72
N ILE A 124 -17.22 14.42 -23.41
CA ILE A 124 -17.17 15.88 -23.58
C ILE A 124 -17.02 16.20 -25.08
N GLU A 125 -17.20 17.46 -25.45
CA GLU A 125 -16.96 17.88 -26.83
C GLU A 125 -15.51 17.55 -27.25
N GLY A 126 -15.37 16.77 -28.33
CA GLY A 126 -14.05 16.36 -28.84
C GLY A 126 -13.31 15.28 -28.04
N GLY A 127 -13.91 14.66 -27.00
CA GLY A 127 -13.23 13.60 -26.26
C GLY A 127 -13.92 13.09 -24.99
N PHE A 128 -13.09 12.70 -24.02
CA PHE A 128 -13.50 12.16 -22.72
C PHE A 128 -13.04 13.05 -21.57
N SER A 129 -13.87 13.21 -20.54
CA SER A 129 -13.47 13.92 -19.33
C SER A 129 -12.42 13.13 -18.55
N THR A 130 -11.34 13.79 -18.16
CA THR A 130 -10.28 13.21 -17.33
C THR A 130 -10.53 13.40 -15.84
N GLU A 131 -11.59 14.11 -15.45
CA GLU A 131 -11.82 14.56 -14.08
C GLU A 131 -11.85 13.41 -13.06
N TYR A 132 -12.52 12.31 -13.39
CA TYR A 132 -12.67 11.14 -12.52
C TYR A 132 -11.78 9.96 -12.93
N MET A 133 -10.76 10.18 -13.78
CA MET A 133 -9.79 9.12 -14.14
C MET A 133 -8.71 8.92 -13.07
N GLY A 134 -8.47 9.94 -12.25
CA GLY A 134 -7.47 9.95 -11.18
C GLY A 134 -8.05 9.57 -9.83
N THR A 135 -7.60 10.27 -8.78
CA THR A 135 -7.97 9.99 -7.39
C THR A 135 -9.47 10.12 -7.11
N LYS A 136 -10.16 11.08 -7.73
CA LYS A 136 -11.62 11.26 -7.60
C LYS A 136 -12.41 10.02 -8.01
N GLY A 137 -11.89 9.20 -8.93
CA GLY A 137 -12.56 7.99 -9.41
C GLY A 137 -12.37 6.75 -8.53
N LEU A 138 -11.52 6.80 -7.49
CA LEU A 138 -11.07 5.57 -6.80
C LEU A 138 -12.19 4.73 -6.20
N LEU A 139 -13.26 5.34 -5.70
CA LEU A 139 -14.44 4.59 -5.23
C LEU A 139 -15.09 3.80 -6.36
N ALA A 140 -15.27 4.42 -7.53
CA ALA A 140 -15.78 3.74 -8.71
C ALA A 140 -14.81 2.65 -9.20
N SER A 141 -13.49 2.82 -9.04
CA SER A 141 -12.49 1.78 -9.32
C SER A 141 -12.71 0.51 -8.49
N PHE A 142 -12.95 0.64 -7.19
CA PHE A 142 -13.22 -0.54 -6.35
C PHE A 142 -14.54 -1.22 -6.71
N ILE A 143 -15.58 -0.43 -6.97
CA ILE A 143 -16.88 -0.97 -7.39
C ILE A 143 -16.77 -1.71 -8.72
N ALA A 144 -16.05 -1.13 -9.71
CA ALA A 144 -15.77 -1.79 -10.97
C ALA A 144 -15.07 -3.14 -10.76
N ALA A 145 -14.01 -3.16 -9.94
CA ALA A 145 -13.28 -4.38 -9.63
C ALA A 145 -14.16 -5.43 -8.94
N PHE A 146 -14.97 -5.01 -7.97
CA PHE A 146 -15.82 -5.92 -7.20
C PHE A 146 -16.94 -6.50 -8.06
N ILE A 147 -17.63 -5.69 -8.86
CA ILE A 147 -18.66 -6.16 -9.80
C ILE A 147 -18.04 -7.18 -10.76
N THR A 148 -16.93 -6.79 -11.42
CA THR A 148 -16.25 -7.63 -12.41
C THR A 148 -15.87 -8.99 -11.84
N VAL A 149 -15.12 -9.02 -10.74
CA VAL A 149 -14.57 -10.27 -10.21
C VAL A 149 -15.68 -11.20 -9.69
N ASN A 150 -16.72 -10.66 -9.06
CA ASN A 150 -17.84 -11.47 -8.60
C ASN A 150 -18.63 -12.09 -9.76
N ILE A 151 -18.82 -11.35 -10.86
CA ILE A 151 -19.49 -11.87 -12.06
C ILE A 151 -18.63 -12.95 -12.72
N TYR A 152 -17.32 -12.72 -12.87
CA TYR A 152 -16.40 -13.74 -13.37
C TYR A 152 -16.44 -15.01 -12.53
N LYS A 153 -16.36 -14.88 -11.20
CA LYS A 153 -16.51 -16.01 -10.28
C LYS A 153 -17.80 -16.77 -10.51
N PHE A 154 -18.92 -16.08 -10.68
CA PHE A 154 -20.21 -16.72 -10.93
C PHE A 154 -20.20 -17.50 -12.24
N CYS A 155 -19.77 -16.87 -13.34
CA CYS A 155 -19.75 -17.49 -14.67
C CYS A 155 -18.79 -18.69 -14.72
N VAL A 156 -17.58 -18.55 -14.21
CA VAL A 156 -16.57 -19.63 -14.19
C VAL A 156 -17.05 -20.80 -13.33
N ARG A 157 -17.60 -20.55 -12.14
CA ARG A 157 -18.13 -21.62 -11.27
C ARG A 157 -19.30 -22.38 -11.92
N LYS A 158 -20.09 -21.72 -12.75
CA LYS A 158 -21.28 -22.30 -13.40
C LYS A 158 -21.05 -22.79 -14.82
N ASP A 159 -19.81 -22.79 -15.32
CA ASP A 159 -19.48 -23.11 -16.72
C ASP A 159 -20.26 -22.24 -17.73
N ILE A 160 -20.59 -21.00 -17.36
CA ILE A 160 -21.22 -20.04 -18.27
C ILE A 160 -20.10 -19.43 -19.12
N THR A 161 -19.62 -20.23 -20.05
CA THR A 161 -18.46 -19.95 -20.91
C THR A 161 -18.71 -20.57 -22.28
N ILE A 162 -18.10 -20.01 -23.32
CA ILE A 162 -18.13 -20.64 -24.65
C ILE A 162 -17.22 -21.88 -24.62
N LYS A 163 -17.79 -23.06 -24.92
CA LYS A 163 -17.05 -24.32 -24.96
C LYS A 163 -16.40 -24.49 -26.32
N MET A 164 -15.08 -24.62 -26.34
CA MET A 164 -14.33 -24.87 -27.56
C MET A 164 -14.05 -26.37 -27.75
N PRO A 165 -13.99 -26.86 -29.00
CA PRO A 165 -13.48 -28.19 -29.32
C PRO A 165 -12.05 -28.41 -28.80
N LYS A 166 -11.63 -29.67 -28.64
CA LYS A 166 -10.31 -30.03 -28.07
C LYS A 166 -9.15 -29.67 -29.00
N GLU A 167 -9.44 -29.50 -30.28
CA GLU A 167 -8.50 -29.18 -31.35
C GLU A 167 -8.05 -27.71 -31.30
N VAL A 168 -8.74 -26.87 -30.52
CA VAL A 168 -8.46 -25.44 -30.42
C VAL A 168 -7.38 -25.19 -29.36
N PRO A 169 -6.28 -24.46 -29.70
CA PRO A 169 -5.23 -24.13 -28.75
C PRO A 169 -5.74 -23.48 -27.46
N GLY A 170 -5.11 -23.82 -26.33
CA GLY A 170 -5.55 -23.39 -24.99
C GLY A 170 -5.72 -21.88 -24.85
N THR A 171 -4.78 -21.08 -25.37
CA THR A 171 -4.85 -19.61 -25.33
C THR A 171 -6.09 -19.06 -26.05
N ILE A 172 -6.41 -19.60 -27.22
CA ILE A 172 -7.61 -19.20 -27.98
C ILE A 172 -8.86 -19.67 -27.23
N SER A 173 -8.85 -20.90 -26.72
CA SER A 173 -9.98 -21.40 -25.92
C SER A 173 -10.26 -20.54 -24.70
N GLN A 174 -9.24 -20.02 -24.03
CA GLN A 174 -9.41 -19.18 -22.85
C GLN A 174 -10.08 -17.86 -23.20
N THR A 175 -9.67 -17.20 -24.29
CA THR A 175 -10.28 -15.95 -24.76
C THR A 175 -11.79 -16.13 -25.00
N PHE A 176 -12.21 -17.21 -25.66
CA PHE A 176 -13.64 -17.49 -25.89
C PHE A 176 -14.39 -17.83 -24.59
N ARG A 177 -13.75 -18.55 -23.65
CA ARG A 177 -14.37 -18.83 -22.35
C ARG A 177 -14.67 -17.56 -21.56
N ASP A 178 -13.82 -16.55 -21.72
CA ASP A 178 -13.94 -15.27 -21.00
C ASP A 178 -14.95 -14.30 -21.60
N ILE A 179 -15.46 -14.51 -22.82
CA ILE A 179 -16.40 -13.59 -23.49
C ILE A 179 -17.64 -13.34 -22.65
N PHE A 180 -18.33 -14.39 -22.17
CA PHE A 180 -19.54 -14.20 -21.34
C PHE A 180 -19.25 -13.53 -19.99
N PRO A 181 -18.26 -14.00 -19.19
CA PRO A 181 -17.82 -13.28 -18.00
C PRO A 181 -17.53 -11.79 -18.24
N PHE A 182 -16.78 -11.47 -19.30
CA PHE A 182 -16.43 -10.10 -19.68
C PHE A 182 -17.68 -9.28 -20.00
N SER A 183 -18.52 -9.77 -20.93
CA SER A 183 -19.72 -9.07 -21.38
C SER A 183 -20.70 -8.80 -20.24
N PHE A 184 -20.94 -9.79 -19.37
CA PHE A 184 -21.84 -9.60 -18.23
C PHE A 184 -21.30 -8.61 -17.22
N SER A 185 -19.98 -8.58 -17.00
CA SER A 185 -19.34 -7.63 -16.10
C SER A 185 -19.48 -6.19 -16.61
N VAL A 186 -19.14 -5.97 -17.87
CA VAL A 186 -19.26 -4.66 -18.52
C VAL A 186 -20.72 -4.22 -18.58
N PHE A 187 -21.64 -5.11 -18.95
CA PHE A 187 -23.06 -4.78 -19.01
C PHE A 187 -23.63 -4.44 -17.63
N ALA A 188 -23.20 -5.12 -16.56
CA ALA A 188 -23.57 -4.76 -15.20
C ALA A 188 -23.08 -3.34 -14.83
N ALA A 189 -21.85 -2.98 -15.21
CA ALA A 189 -21.34 -1.63 -15.02
C ALA A 189 -22.14 -0.58 -15.81
N VAL A 190 -22.54 -0.88 -17.07
CA VAL A 190 -23.44 -0.02 -17.87
C VAL A 190 -24.76 0.20 -17.14
N LEU A 191 -25.37 -0.84 -16.58
CA LEU A 191 -26.65 -0.71 -15.86
C LEU A 191 -26.50 0.16 -14.60
N VAL A 192 -25.39 0.04 -13.88
CA VAL A 192 -25.09 0.86 -12.69
C VAL A 192 -24.89 2.33 -13.08
N ASP A 193 -24.11 2.61 -14.13
CA ASP A 193 -23.91 3.98 -14.62
C ASP A 193 -25.21 4.58 -15.17
N LEU A 194 -25.99 3.80 -15.92
CA LEU A 194 -27.30 4.23 -16.44
C LEU A 194 -28.26 4.59 -15.30
N ALA A 195 -28.26 3.81 -14.21
CA ALA A 195 -29.04 4.13 -13.02
C ALA A 195 -28.56 5.44 -12.38
N ALA A 196 -27.25 5.67 -12.26
CA ALA A 196 -26.71 6.92 -11.71
C ALA A 196 -27.10 8.13 -12.56
N ARG A 197 -26.94 8.05 -13.88
CA ARG A 197 -27.27 9.14 -14.82
C ARG A 197 -28.77 9.41 -14.88
N SER A 198 -29.62 8.38 -14.83
CA SER A 198 -31.08 8.58 -14.85
C SER A 198 -31.63 9.15 -13.55
N LEU A 199 -31.06 8.78 -12.41
CA LEU A 199 -31.53 9.25 -11.09
C LEU A 199 -30.95 10.60 -10.69
N PHE A 200 -29.67 10.86 -11.00
CA PHE A 200 -28.93 12.03 -10.52
C PHE A 200 -28.43 12.96 -11.65
N GLY A 201 -28.50 12.56 -12.92
CA GLY A 201 -28.01 13.37 -14.05
C GLY A 201 -26.49 13.38 -14.23
N ILE A 202 -25.75 12.62 -13.41
CA ILE A 202 -24.29 12.64 -13.31
C ILE A 202 -23.71 11.22 -13.39
N SER A 203 -22.39 11.11 -13.60
CA SER A 203 -21.71 9.81 -13.61
C SER A 203 -21.83 9.07 -12.28
N PHE A 204 -21.64 7.75 -12.26
CA PHE A 204 -21.64 7.00 -11.00
C PHE A 204 -20.56 7.46 -10.02
N ALA A 205 -19.34 7.76 -10.50
CA ALA A 205 -18.25 8.26 -9.67
C ALA A 205 -18.63 9.58 -8.96
N GLU A 206 -19.21 10.51 -9.70
CA GLU A 206 -19.70 11.78 -9.16
C GLU A 206 -20.89 11.57 -8.21
N ALA A 207 -21.83 10.69 -8.56
CA ALA A 207 -23.01 10.41 -7.73
C ALA A 207 -22.64 9.87 -6.34
N ILE A 208 -21.63 9.00 -6.24
CA ILE A 208 -21.13 8.52 -4.95
C ILE A 208 -20.56 9.67 -4.12
N ILE A 209 -19.77 10.56 -4.74
CA ILE A 209 -19.16 11.69 -4.04
C ILE A 209 -20.26 12.64 -3.52
N THR A 210 -21.26 12.95 -4.35
CA THR A 210 -22.42 13.77 -3.97
C THR A 210 -23.23 13.13 -2.85
N LEU A 211 -23.37 11.80 -2.84
CA LEU A 211 -24.07 11.08 -1.76
C LEU A 211 -23.30 11.13 -0.44
N LEU A 212 -21.97 11.14 -0.49
CA LEU A 212 -21.12 11.26 0.70
C LEU A 212 -20.98 12.70 1.19
N GLN A 213 -21.21 13.70 0.34
CA GLN A 213 -21.08 15.12 0.68
C GLN A 213 -21.86 15.51 1.96
N PRO A 214 -23.14 15.13 2.19
CA PRO A 214 -23.87 15.46 3.42
C PRO A 214 -23.24 14.94 4.72
N LEU A 215 -22.45 13.86 4.67
CA LEU A 215 -21.70 13.37 5.83
C LEU A 215 -20.66 14.41 6.29
N PHE A 216 -20.23 15.26 5.36
CA PHE A 216 -19.15 16.22 5.52
C PHE A 216 -19.61 17.68 5.32
N THR A 217 -20.92 17.98 5.22
CA THR A 217 -21.42 19.36 5.06
C THR A 217 -21.54 20.15 6.38
N ALA A 218 -21.40 19.49 7.54
CA ALA A 218 -21.43 20.14 8.85
C ALA A 218 -20.08 20.80 9.27
N ALA A 219 -19.22 21.14 8.31
CA ALA A 219 -17.79 20.91 8.50
C ALA A 219 -16.89 22.08 8.93
N ASP A 220 -17.42 23.17 9.49
CA ASP A 220 -16.56 24.21 10.12
C ASP A 220 -16.51 24.09 11.65
N GLY A 221 -17.35 23.23 12.25
CA GLY A 221 -17.34 22.94 13.68
C GLY A 221 -16.30 21.89 14.08
N TYR A 222 -15.90 21.88 15.35
CA TYR A 222 -14.91 20.93 15.89
C TYR A 222 -15.23 19.46 15.58
N LEU A 223 -16.50 19.06 15.73
CA LEU A 223 -16.92 17.70 15.40
C LEU A 223 -16.83 17.41 13.90
N GLY A 224 -17.21 18.37 13.05
CA GLY A 224 -17.18 18.21 11.59
C GLY A 224 -15.75 18.00 11.08
N ILE A 225 -14.82 18.87 11.48
CA ILE A 225 -13.41 18.73 11.11
C ILE A 225 -12.81 17.44 11.70
N ALA A 226 -13.11 17.10 12.96
CA ALA A 226 -12.64 15.86 13.57
C ALA A 226 -13.10 14.62 12.78
N VAL A 227 -14.37 14.59 12.32
CA VAL A 227 -14.90 13.48 11.52
C VAL A 227 -14.23 13.41 10.16
N ILE A 228 -13.99 14.54 9.47
CA ILE A 228 -13.35 14.56 8.14
C ILE A 228 -11.94 13.97 8.21
N TRP A 229 -11.07 14.52 9.06
CA TRP A 229 -9.67 14.09 9.12
C TRP A 229 -9.49 12.76 9.85
N GLY A 230 -10.37 12.45 10.79
CA GLY A 230 -10.50 11.11 11.36
C GLY A 230 -10.88 10.08 10.29
N ALA A 231 -11.85 10.37 9.42
CA ALA A 231 -12.25 9.48 8.33
C ALA A 231 -11.11 9.27 7.33
N MET A 232 -10.39 10.33 6.95
CA MET A 232 -9.20 10.22 6.08
C MET A 232 -8.16 9.25 6.68
N ALA A 233 -7.80 9.44 7.96
CA ALA A 233 -6.87 8.55 8.63
C ALA A 233 -7.43 7.12 8.78
N PHE A 234 -8.72 6.97 9.08
CA PHE A 234 -9.34 5.65 9.20
C PHE A 234 -9.32 4.87 7.89
N PHE A 235 -9.74 5.49 6.78
CA PHE A 235 -9.70 4.85 5.47
C PHE A 235 -8.28 4.41 5.13
N TRP A 236 -7.28 5.25 5.41
CA TRP A 236 -5.91 4.89 5.08
C TRP A 236 -5.35 3.79 5.96
N PHE A 237 -5.71 3.81 7.24
CA PHE A 237 -5.37 2.75 8.17
C PHE A 237 -5.90 1.39 7.72
N VAL A 238 -7.09 1.33 7.12
CA VAL A 238 -7.64 0.08 6.58
C VAL A 238 -7.10 -0.29 5.19
N GLY A 239 -6.25 0.55 4.59
CA GLY A 239 -5.60 0.30 3.31
C GLY A 239 -6.27 0.96 2.10
N VAL A 240 -7.16 1.94 2.31
CA VAL A 240 -7.84 2.71 1.26
C VAL A 240 -7.39 4.17 1.29
N HIS A 241 -6.94 4.75 0.16
CA HIS A 241 -6.31 6.08 0.15
C HIS A 241 -7.24 7.19 0.67
N GLY A 242 -7.11 7.55 1.95
CA GLY A 242 -8.06 8.37 2.70
C GLY A 242 -8.42 9.71 2.05
N PRO A 243 -7.44 10.55 1.69
CA PRO A 243 -7.70 11.80 0.98
C PRO A 243 -8.51 11.61 -0.30
N SER A 244 -8.29 10.53 -1.04
CA SER A 244 -9.00 10.28 -2.30
C SER A 244 -10.46 9.87 -2.11
N ILE A 245 -10.84 9.45 -0.90
CA ILE A 245 -12.22 9.10 -0.56
C ILE A 245 -12.96 10.33 -0.02
N VAL A 246 -12.31 11.08 0.86
CA VAL A 246 -12.98 12.14 1.62
C VAL A 246 -12.87 13.50 0.93
N GLU A 247 -11.71 13.86 0.38
CA GLU A 247 -11.46 15.19 -0.18
C GLU A 247 -12.40 15.55 -1.35
N PRO A 248 -12.70 14.66 -2.31
CA PRO A 248 -13.63 15.01 -3.40
C PRO A 248 -15.01 15.48 -2.91
N ALA A 249 -15.48 14.95 -1.78
CA ALA A 249 -16.78 15.30 -1.20
C ALA A 249 -16.79 16.70 -0.55
N ILE A 250 -15.62 17.25 -0.23
CA ILE A 250 -15.47 18.57 0.40
C ILE A 250 -14.68 19.57 -0.46
N ALA A 251 -14.20 19.15 -1.64
CA ALA A 251 -13.33 19.95 -2.50
C ALA A 251 -13.93 21.35 -2.80
N ALA A 252 -15.21 21.41 -3.17
CA ALA A 252 -15.87 22.68 -3.47
C ALA A 252 -15.81 23.68 -2.30
N ILE A 253 -16.10 23.21 -1.07
CA ILE A 253 -16.14 24.08 0.11
C ILE A 253 -14.73 24.46 0.61
N ILE A 254 -13.77 23.53 0.60
CA ILE A 254 -12.41 23.80 1.10
C ILE A 254 -11.65 24.81 0.24
N TYR A 255 -11.93 24.89 -1.07
CA TYR A 255 -11.33 25.90 -1.96
C TYR A 255 -12.08 27.23 -1.90
N ALA A 256 -13.42 27.20 -1.89
CA ALA A 256 -14.24 28.41 -1.75
C ALA A 256 -13.90 29.18 -0.45
N ASN A 257 -13.71 28.48 0.66
CA ASN A 257 -13.37 29.10 1.94
C ASN A 257 -12.01 29.80 1.94
N VAL A 258 -11.04 29.36 1.13
CA VAL A 258 -9.75 30.06 0.99
C VAL A 258 -9.95 31.41 0.31
N GLU A 259 -10.76 31.45 -0.75
CA GLU A 259 -11.11 32.68 -1.44
C GLU A 259 -11.90 33.63 -0.53
N THR A 260 -12.89 33.12 0.21
CA THR A 260 -13.65 33.91 1.20
C THR A 260 -12.73 34.48 2.29
N ASN A 261 -11.81 33.68 2.83
CA ASN A 261 -10.83 34.14 3.81
C ASN A 261 -9.93 35.26 3.27
N LEU A 262 -9.47 35.15 2.02
CA LEU A 262 -8.67 36.19 1.38
C LEU A 262 -9.46 37.50 1.22
N GLN A 263 -10.75 37.42 0.88
CA GLN A 263 -11.64 38.58 0.80
C GLN A 263 -11.84 39.26 2.16
N LEU A 264 -12.11 38.48 3.22
CA LEU A 264 -12.22 38.97 4.60
C LEU A 264 -10.92 39.67 5.04
N PHE A 265 -9.78 39.06 4.78
CA PHE A 265 -8.50 39.65 5.13
C PHE A 265 -8.25 40.98 4.39
N ASN A 266 -8.59 41.05 3.10
CA ASN A 266 -8.48 42.27 2.31
C ASN A 266 -9.46 43.37 2.76
N SER A 267 -10.60 43.03 3.39
CA SER A 267 -11.51 44.00 4.01
C SER A 267 -11.07 44.44 5.42
N GLY A 268 -9.95 43.92 5.93
CA GLY A 268 -9.45 44.21 7.28
C GLY A 268 -10.10 43.36 8.38
N GLU A 269 -10.83 42.31 7.99
CA GLU A 269 -11.44 41.33 8.89
C GLU A 269 -10.52 40.11 9.09
N GLN A 270 -10.83 39.29 10.10
CA GLN A 270 -10.10 38.05 10.33
C GLN A 270 -10.48 37.00 9.28
N ALA A 271 -9.51 36.28 8.73
CA ALA A 271 -9.75 35.06 7.98
C ALA A 271 -10.22 33.95 8.93
N SER A 272 -11.54 33.76 9.07
CA SER A 272 -12.13 32.91 10.12
C SER A 272 -12.55 31.51 9.69
N HIS A 273 -12.70 31.24 8.38
CA HIS A 273 -13.14 29.91 7.93
C HIS A 273 -12.01 28.90 8.03
N VAL A 274 -12.16 27.87 8.86
CA VAL A 274 -11.06 26.93 9.12
C VAL A 274 -11.04 25.79 8.12
N LEU A 275 -12.21 25.32 7.67
CA LEU A 275 -12.34 24.28 6.66
C LEU A 275 -11.79 24.75 5.30
N THR A 276 -10.51 24.50 5.08
CA THR A 276 -9.77 24.95 3.90
C THR A 276 -8.87 23.84 3.38
N VAL A 277 -8.42 23.93 2.12
CA VAL A 277 -7.48 22.95 1.57
C VAL A 277 -6.15 22.94 2.35
N GLY A 278 -5.72 24.10 2.86
CA GLY A 278 -4.53 24.24 3.69
C GLY A 278 -4.66 23.55 5.06
N LEU A 279 -5.84 23.60 5.70
CA LEU A 279 -6.12 22.83 6.92
C LEU A 279 -5.92 21.33 6.67
N GLY A 280 -6.29 20.86 5.48
CA GLY A 280 -5.99 19.51 5.04
C GLY A 280 -4.49 19.25 4.96
N ASN A 281 -3.84 19.90 4.01
CA ASN A 281 -2.48 19.58 3.59
C ASN A 281 -1.40 19.83 4.66
N PHE A 282 -1.57 20.88 5.47
CA PHE A 282 -0.49 21.38 6.32
C PHE A 282 -0.74 21.20 7.81
N VAL A 283 -1.92 20.73 8.20
CA VAL A 283 -2.30 20.52 9.61
C VAL A 283 -2.86 19.10 9.81
N GLY A 284 -3.95 18.76 9.15
CA GLY A 284 -4.62 17.47 9.30
C GLY A 284 -3.83 16.29 8.73
N THR A 285 -3.08 16.51 7.65
CA THR A 285 -2.18 15.52 7.04
C THR A 285 -0.72 15.98 7.09
N MET A 286 -0.30 16.54 8.23
CA MET A 286 1.07 17.00 8.44
C MET A 286 2.10 15.88 8.20
N GLY A 287 2.87 15.99 7.11
CA GLY A 287 3.79 14.94 6.67
C GLY A 287 3.09 13.69 6.14
N GLY A 288 1.90 13.86 5.57
CA GLY A 288 1.06 12.81 5.02
C GLY A 288 -0.12 12.43 5.92
N THR A 289 -0.98 11.55 5.42
CA THR A 289 -2.19 11.13 6.15
C THR A 289 -1.82 10.44 7.46
N GLY A 290 -2.52 10.80 8.53
CA GLY A 290 -2.20 10.38 9.90
C GLY A 290 -1.30 11.36 10.66
N ALA A 291 -0.95 12.51 10.06
CA ALA A 291 -0.03 13.50 10.64
C ALA A 291 1.33 12.86 11.02
N THR A 292 1.94 12.17 10.05
CA THR A 292 3.10 11.30 10.29
C THR A 292 4.46 12.02 10.27
N LEU A 293 4.50 13.34 10.13
CA LEU A 293 5.75 14.10 9.97
C LEU A 293 6.82 13.72 11.00
N VAL A 294 6.44 13.58 12.28
CA VAL A 294 7.37 13.28 13.38
C VAL A 294 7.87 11.83 13.40
N VAL A 295 7.15 10.90 12.77
CA VAL A 295 7.38 9.45 12.93
C VAL A 295 8.73 9.00 12.37
N PRO A 296 9.17 9.40 11.16
CA PRO A 296 10.50 9.08 10.66
C PRO A 296 11.62 9.60 11.55
N PHE A 297 11.44 10.79 12.14
CA PHE A 297 12.41 11.37 13.07
C PHE A 297 12.44 10.59 14.38
N ILE A 298 11.28 10.16 14.90
CA ILE A 298 11.21 9.26 16.06
C ILE A 298 11.99 7.98 15.78
N PHE A 299 11.77 7.35 14.62
CA PHE A 299 12.46 6.13 14.23
C PHE A 299 13.96 6.32 14.02
N LEU A 300 14.37 7.42 13.39
CA LEU A 300 15.77 7.70 13.13
C LEU A 300 16.56 8.00 14.42
N LEU A 301 15.98 8.78 15.34
CA LEU A 301 16.69 9.32 16.50
C LEU A 301 16.53 8.46 17.76
N PHE A 302 15.39 7.77 17.93
CA PHE A 302 15.05 7.12 19.20
C PHE A 302 14.80 5.60 19.10
N ALA A 303 14.57 5.04 17.91
CA ALA A 303 14.40 3.59 17.78
C ALA A 303 15.70 2.86 18.11
N LYS A 304 15.58 1.66 18.66
CA LYS A 304 16.69 0.75 18.95
C LYS A 304 16.77 -0.36 17.91
N SER A 305 15.63 -0.81 17.37
CA SER A 305 15.57 -1.83 16.31
C SER A 305 16.31 -1.36 15.06
N LYS A 306 17.02 -2.29 14.43
CA LYS A 306 17.72 -2.00 13.16
C LYS A 306 16.71 -1.69 12.06
N GLN A 307 15.59 -2.41 12.05
CA GLN A 307 14.51 -2.20 11.08
C GLN A 307 13.97 -0.77 11.12
N LEU A 308 13.51 -0.28 12.28
CA LEU A 308 12.89 1.05 12.33
C LEU A 308 13.91 2.16 12.04
N LYS A 309 15.17 2.03 12.48
CA LYS A 309 16.21 3.01 12.12
C LYS A 309 16.40 3.13 10.61
N ALA A 310 16.42 2.00 9.90
CA ALA A 310 16.54 1.98 8.45
C ALA A 310 15.31 2.64 7.78
N VAL A 311 14.10 2.32 8.26
CA VAL A 311 12.86 2.91 7.76
C VAL A 311 12.82 4.42 8.02
N GLY A 312 13.19 4.87 9.22
CA GLY A 312 13.28 6.29 9.56
C GLY A 312 14.23 7.03 8.60
N LYS A 313 15.44 6.50 8.40
CA LYS A 313 16.41 7.10 7.46
C LYS A 313 15.87 7.21 6.03
N ALA A 314 15.19 6.18 5.54
CA ALA A 314 14.66 6.15 4.18
C ALA A 314 13.42 7.05 3.98
N SER A 315 12.65 7.30 5.04
CA SER A 315 11.35 7.99 4.95
C SER A 315 11.35 9.47 5.36
N VAL A 316 12.39 9.97 6.03
CA VAL A 316 12.46 11.39 6.47
C VAL A 316 12.21 12.38 5.32
N ILE A 317 12.89 12.20 4.19
CA ILE A 317 12.75 13.12 3.05
C ILE A 317 11.34 13.06 2.47
N PRO A 318 10.83 11.92 1.97
CA PRO A 318 9.52 11.91 1.31
C PRO A 318 8.39 12.34 2.27
N VAL A 319 8.43 11.93 3.54
CA VAL A 319 7.44 12.34 4.56
C VAL A 319 7.48 13.85 4.82
N SER A 320 8.65 14.48 4.76
CA SER A 320 8.76 15.94 4.94
C SER A 320 8.02 16.71 3.84
N PHE A 321 7.80 16.11 2.68
CA PHE A 321 7.00 16.65 1.59
C PHE A 321 5.64 15.96 1.44
N ALA A 322 5.10 15.45 2.55
CA ALA A 322 3.80 14.78 2.65
C ALA A 322 3.61 13.49 1.84
N VAL A 323 4.69 12.94 1.25
CA VAL A 323 4.71 11.62 0.59
C VAL A 323 5.06 10.57 1.63
N ASN A 324 4.06 10.02 2.33
CA ASN A 324 4.29 9.14 3.46
C ASN A 324 4.12 7.64 3.18
N GLU A 325 3.82 7.25 1.94
CA GLU A 325 3.68 5.85 1.53
C GLU A 325 4.92 5.02 1.89
N PRO A 326 6.17 5.47 1.65
CA PRO A 326 7.35 4.70 2.05
C PRO A 326 7.37 4.38 3.55
N LEU A 327 6.88 5.28 4.40
CA LEU A 327 6.75 5.05 5.84
C LEU A 327 5.62 4.06 6.14
N LEU A 328 4.42 4.30 5.59
CA LEU A 328 3.23 3.49 5.87
C LEU A 328 3.44 2.02 5.53
N PHE A 329 4.17 1.73 4.45
CA PHE A 329 4.44 0.37 4.01
C PHE A 329 5.69 -0.24 4.62
N ALA A 330 6.78 0.52 4.81
CA ALA A 330 8.03 -0.04 5.35
C ALA A 330 8.01 -0.21 6.88
N ALA A 331 7.25 0.62 7.62
CA ALA A 331 7.01 0.47 9.06
C ALA A 331 5.75 -0.35 9.39
N PRO A 332 5.28 -1.18 8.44
CA PRO A 332 3.89 -1.54 8.19
C PRO A 332 2.88 -0.88 9.16
N MET A 333 2.52 0.38 8.93
CA MET A 333 1.55 1.09 9.77
C MET A 333 0.10 0.73 9.43
N ILE A 334 -0.16 0.35 8.17
CA ILE A 334 -1.49 -0.06 7.69
C ILE A 334 -1.92 -1.34 8.42
N LEU A 335 -3.14 -1.34 8.95
CA LEU A 335 -3.74 -2.42 9.74
C LEU A 335 -2.90 -2.85 10.96
N ASN A 336 -1.90 -2.06 11.35
CA ASN A 336 -1.06 -2.36 12.50
C ASN A 336 -1.66 -1.75 13.78
N PRO A 337 -2.05 -2.58 14.75
CA PRO A 337 -2.79 -2.11 15.91
C PRO A 337 -1.96 -1.18 16.83
N TYR A 338 -0.63 -1.19 16.75
CA TYR A 338 0.22 -0.23 17.47
C TYR A 338 0.00 1.20 16.98
N PHE A 339 -0.28 1.37 15.70
CA PHE A 339 -0.41 2.68 15.08
C PHE A 339 -1.86 3.15 14.95
N PHE A 340 -2.86 2.29 15.16
CA PHE A 340 -4.27 2.67 15.00
C PHE A 340 -4.66 3.95 15.76
N VAL A 341 -4.36 3.99 17.07
CA VAL A 341 -4.71 5.12 17.93
C VAL A 341 -3.98 6.39 17.52
N PRO A 342 -2.63 6.44 17.47
CA PRO A 342 -1.93 7.69 17.11
C PRO A 342 -2.22 8.12 15.67
N PHE A 343 -2.42 7.18 14.73
CA PHE A 343 -2.73 7.49 13.34
C PHE A 343 -4.09 8.18 13.17
N LEU A 344 -5.09 7.76 13.95
CA LEU A 344 -6.42 8.36 13.92
C LEU A 344 -6.53 9.63 14.76
N LEU A 345 -5.92 9.62 15.95
CA LEU A 345 -6.06 10.70 16.94
C LEU A 345 -5.28 11.96 16.55
N THR A 346 -4.08 11.82 16.01
CA THR A 346 -3.19 12.97 15.74
C THR A 346 -3.81 13.97 14.76
N PRO A 347 -4.34 13.55 13.59
CA PRO A 347 -5.06 14.46 12.69
C PRO A 347 -6.22 15.20 13.36
N ILE A 348 -7.02 14.49 14.17
CA ILE A 348 -8.17 15.05 14.87
C ILE A 348 -7.73 16.13 15.86
N VAL A 349 -6.68 15.85 16.63
CA VAL A 349 -6.14 16.82 17.59
C VAL A 349 -5.59 18.04 16.85
N ASN A 350 -4.87 17.84 15.75
CA ASN A 350 -4.24 18.93 14.99
C ASN A 350 -5.27 19.90 14.42
N VAL A 351 -6.34 19.39 13.80
CA VAL A 351 -7.37 20.26 13.21
C VAL A 351 -8.18 20.98 14.29
N CYS A 352 -8.43 20.32 15.43
CA CYS A 352 -9.05 20.97 16.59
C CYS A 352 -8.15 22.08 17.17
N LEU A 353 -6.85 21.84 17.30
CA LEU A 353 -5.89 22.85 17.77
C LEU A 353 -5.80 24.03 16.82
N PHE A 354 -5.76 23.78 15.51
CA PHE A 354 -5.79 24.86 14.53
C PHE A 354 -7.05 25.70 14.66
N LYS A 355 -8.23 25.05 14.75
CA LYS A 355 -9.49 25.76 14.95
C LYS A 355 -9.49 26.58 16.24
N PHE A 356 -8.95 26.05 17.33
CA PHE A 356 -8.81 26.78 18.58
C PHE A 356 -7.94 28.04 18.43
N PHE A 357 -6.83 27.96 17.69
CA PHE A 357 -5.99 29.13 17.43
C PHE A 357 -6.72 30.20 16.59
N VAL A 358 -7.53 29.78 15.61
CA VAL A 358 -8.33 30.71 14.80
C VAL A 358 -9.44 31.34 15.63
N ASP A 359 -10.28 30.53 16.28
CA ASP A 359 -11.48 31.00 16.98
C ASP A 359 -11.15 31.79 18.27
N VAL A 360 -10.12 31.38 19.02
CA VAL A 360 -9.86 31.90 20.39
C VAL A 360 -8.70 32.88 20.43
N PHE A 361 -7.63 32.62 19.68
CA PHE A 361 -6.45 33.51 19.66
C PHE A 361 -6.46 34.53 18.51
N GLY A 362 -7.49 34.49 17.64
CA GLY A 362 -7.59 35.43 16.52
C GLY A 362 -6.53 35.19 15.44
N MET A 363 -6.00 33.97 15.33
CA MET A 363 -5.10 33.61 14.24
C MET A 363 -5.87 33.62 12.91
N ASN A 364 -5.29 34.16 11.84
CA ASN A 364 -5.87 34.03 10.52
C ASN A 364 -5.79 32.57 10.04
N SER A 365 -6.88 32.11 9.42
CA SER A 365 -6.92 30.85 8.69
C SER A 365 -6.22 30.97 7.32
N PHE A 366 -6.26 29.89 6.54
CA PHE A 366 -5.62 29.83 5.22
C PHE A 366 -6.28 30.76 4.21
N MET A 367 -5.45 31.57 3.55
CA MET A 367 -5.84 32.55 2.52
C MET A 367 -5.17 32.27 1.17
N TYR A 368 -4.15 31.39 1.16
CA TYR A 368 -3.39 31.05 -0.05
C TYR A 368 -3.40 29.54 -0.27
N VAL A 369 -3.58 29.14 -1.53
CA VAL A 369 -3.41 27.75 -1.96
C VAL A 369 -1.94 27.53 -2.27
N LEU A 370 -1.31 26.63 -1.53
CA LEU A 370 0.05 26.18 -1.77
C LEU A 370 0.03 24.73 -2.25
N PRO A 371 1.03 24.28 -3.02
CA PRO A 371 1.15 22.88 -3.37
C PRO A 371 1.18 22.00 -2.12
N TRP A 372 0.40 20.92 -2.11
CA TRP A 372 0.28 20.03 -0.93
C TRP A 372 1.62 19.40 -0.52
N ALA A 373 2.55 19.26 -1.46
CA ALA A 373 3.89 18.75 -1.22
C ALA A 373 4.80 19.74 -0.46
N THR A 374 4.35 20.98 -0.22
CA THR A 374 5.08 21.95 0.62
C THR A 374 5.28 21.36 2.02
N PRO A 375 6.50 21.42 2.61
CA PRO A 375 6.71 20.96 3.97
C PRO A 375 5.73 21.62 4.94
N ALA A 376 4.93 20.80 5.61
CA ALA A 376 3.74 21.25 6.32
C ALA A 376 3.96 22.41 7.32
N PRO A 377 5.03 22.46 8.13
CA PRO A 377 5.30 23.61 9.00
C PRO A 377 5.51 24.93 8.22
N ILE A 378 6.12 24.85 7.03
CA ILE A 378 6.31 26.00 6.14
C ILE A 378 4.98 26.35 5.46
N GLY A 379 4.27 25.35 4.95
CA GLY A 379 2.98 25.53 4.28
C GLY A 379 1.91 26.15 5.18
N LEU A 380 1.90 25.76 6.46
CA LEU A 380 1.05 26.37 7.50
C LEU A 380 1.34 27.87 7.62
N VAL A 381 2.59 28.25 7.84
CA VAL A 381 2.99 29.65 8.04
C VAL A 381 2.72 30.51 6.80
N LEU A 382 3.14 30.03 5.62
CA LEU A 382 2.96 30.77 4.37
C LEU A 382 1.47 30.87 4.00
N GLY A 383 0.73 29.78 4.13
CA GLY A 383 -0.68 29.70 3.73
C GLY A 383 -1.62 30.56 4.56
N THR A 384 -1.26 30.86 5.81
CA THR A 384 -2.03 31.73 6.72
C THR A 384 -1.48 33.17 6.79
N GLY A 385 -0.65 33.60 5.84
CA GLY A 385 -0.17 34.98 5.74
C GLY A 385 0.94 35.36 6.73
N MET A 386 1.76 34.39 7.17
CA MET A 386 2.97 34.61 7.98
C MET A 386 2.76 35.29 9.34
N GLY A 387 1.55 35.18 9.93
CA GLY A 387 1.28 35.69 11.27
C GLY A 387 2.08 34.98 12.36
N VAL A 388 2.44 35.69 13.43
CA VAL A 388 3.26 35.16 14.55
C VAL A 388 2.64 33.90 15.17
N LEU A 389 1.30 33.89 15.34
CA LEU A 389 0.58 32.74 15.89
C LEU A 389 0.70 31.47 15.04
N ALA A 390 0.90 31.59 13.72
CA ALA A 390 1.09 30.44 12.84
C ALA A 390 2.44 29.73 13.10
N PHE A 391 3.51 30.49 13.40
CA PHE A 391 4.79 29.92 13.81
C PHE A 391 4.68 29.19 15.16
N VAL A 392 3.95 29.80 16.10
CA VAL A 392 3.68 29.18 17.40
C VAL A 392 2.90 27.88 17.22
N LEU A 393 1.84 27.90 16.41
CA LEU A 393 1.04 26.72 16.12
C LEU A 393 1.87 25.62 15.46
N ALA A 394 2.72 25.94 14.48
CA ALA A 394 3.59 24.96 13.83
C ALA A 394 4.47 24.21 14.85
N ALA A 395 5.08 24.94 15.80
CA ALA A 395 5.87 24.33 16.86
C ALA A 395 5.01 23.49 17.82
N VAL A 396 3.81 23.97 18.19
CA VAL A 396 2.87 23.25 19.06
C VAL A 396 2.42 21.94 18.42
N LEU A 397 2.04 21.95 17.14
CA LEU A 397 1.61 20.75 16.42
C LEU A 397 2.71 19.69 16.40
N ILE A 398 3.96 20.05 16.06
CA ILE A 398 5.09 19.12 16.07
C ILE A 398 5.29 18.49 17.46
N LEU A 399 5.19 19.28 18.53
CA LEU A 399 5.34 18.79 19.90
C LEU A 399 4.19 17.84 20.31
N VAL A 400 2.96 18.18 19.93
CA VAL A 400 1.78 17.37 20.21
C VAL A 400 1.83 16.06 19.42
N ASP A 401 2.15 16.11 18.14
CA ASP A 401 2.33 14.93 17.28
C ASP A 401 3.39 14.00 17.87
N PHE A 402 4.53 14.57 18.30
CA PHE A 402 5.58 13.79 18.97
C PHE A 402 5.06 13.14 20.26
N ALA A 403 4.35 13.90 21.11
CA ALA A 403 3.80 13.38 22.36
C ALA A 403 2.78 12.25 22.14
N ILE A 404 1.99 12.32 21.07
CA ILE A 404 1.01 11.29 20.71
C ILE A 404 1.72 10.05 20.14
N TYR A 405 2.61 10.21 19.16
CA TYR A 405 3.24 9.07 18.47
C TYR A 405 4.33 8.37 19.28
N PHE A 406 5.16 9.12 20.01
CA PHE A 406 6.32 8.60 20.72
C PHE A 406 6.05 7.37 21.60
N PRO A 407 5.01 7.31 22.46
CA PRO A 407 4.75 6.12 23.28
C PRO A 407 4.43 4.87 22.45
N PHE A 408 3.75 5.01 21.31
CA PHE A 408 3.39 3.88 20.44
C PHE A 408 4.57 3.42 19.60
N CYS A 409 5.34 4.36 19.02
CA CYS A 409 6.58 4.06 18.31
C CYS A 409 7.55 3.29 19.21
N LYS A 410 7.71 3.72 20.47
CA LYS A 410 8.56 3.04 21.45
C LYS A 410 8.04 1.64 21.83
N ALA A 411 6.72 1.47 21.93
CA ALA A 411 6.12 0.17 22.21
C ALA A 411 6.35 -0.81 21.04
N TYR A 412 6.17 -0.36 19.80
CA TYR A 412 6.43 -1.17 18.62
C TYR A 412 7.91 -1.50 18.45
N ASP A 413 8.80 -0.52 18.67
CA ASP A 413 10.25 -0.71 18.67
C ASP A 413 10.70 -1.75 19.69
N ALA A 414 10.16 -1.73 20.91
CA ALA A 414 10.47 -2.73 21.93
C ALA A 414 10.15 -4.16 21.48
N THR A 415 9.00 -4.35 20.83
CA THR A 415 8.60 -5.64 20.27
C THR A 415 9.55 -6.10 19.15
N LEU A 416 9.97 -5.18 18.27
CA LEU A 416 10.93 -5.49 17.21
C LEU A 416 12.32 -5.81 17.76
N VAL A 417 12.79 -5.07 18.77
CA VAL A 417 14.07 -5.36 19.43
C VAL A 417 14.04 -6.73 20.09
N GLU A 418 12.94 -7.10 20.75
CA GLU A 418 12.78 -8.43 21.33
C GLU A 418 12.79 -9.52 20.24
N GLN A 419 12.13 -9.28 19.11
CA GLN A 419 12.16 -10.20 17.97
C GLN A 419 13.56 -10.33 17.37
N GLU A 420 14.27 -9.21 17.16
CA GLU A 420 15.66 -9.17 16.68
C GLU A 420 16.61 -9.89 17.65
N ALA A 421 16.42 -9.72 18.96
CA ALA A 421 17.21 -10.38 20.00
C ALA A 421 16.93 -11.90 20.05
N ARG A 422 15.65 -12.31 20.04
CA ARG A 422 15.28 -13.74 19.96
C ARG A 422 15.83 -14.39 18.70
N GLN A 423 15.80 -13.69 17.56
CA GLN A 423 16.41 -14.15 16.32
C GLN A 423 17.94 -14.28 16.48
N ALA A 424 18.61 -13.30 17.10
CA ALA A 424 20.05 -13.37 17.34
C ALA A 424 20.46 -14.48 18.33
N GLU A 425 19.69 -14.72 19.39
CA GLU A 425 19.90 -15.82 20.34
C GLU A 425 19.69 -17.18 19.69
N GLN A 426 18.63 -17.32 18.89
CA GLN A 426 18.38 -18.51 18.08
C GLN A 426 19.55 -18.82 17.13
N VAL A 427 20.12 -17.78 16.51
CA VAL A 427 21.33 -17.90 15.67
C VAL A 427 22.54 -18.36 16.50
N ALA A 428 22.77 -17.74 17.66
CA ALA A 428 23.92 -18.05 18.51
C ALA A 428 23.87 -19.46 19.14
N MET A 429 22.67 -19.92 19.55
CA MET A 429 22.48 -21.27 20.10
C MET A 429 22.78 -22.35 19.05
N GLN A 430 22.39 -22.13 17.79
CA GLN A 430 22.66 -23.07 16.71
C GLN A 430 24.10 -23.02 16.18
N GLU A 431 24.78 -21.87 16.22
CA GLU A 431 26.23 -21.80 15.95
C GLU A 431 27.04 -22.62 16.96
N ASN A 432 26.58 -22.71 18.22
CA ASN A 432 27.20 -23.54 19.25
C ASN A 432 26.86 -25.04 19.10
N GLU A 433 25.64 -25.43 18.74
CA GLU A 433 25.29 -26.84 18.45
C GLU A 433 26.02 -27.37 17.21
N THR A 434 26.23 -26.52 16.19
CA THR A 434 26.98 -26.90 14.98
C THR A 434 28.47 -27.13 15.28
N LYS A 435 29.07 -26.40 16.23
CA LYS A 435 30.46 -26.63 16.69
C LYS A 435 30.65 -27.90 17.51
N VAL A 436 29.61 -28.43 18.16
CA VAL A 436 29.70 -29.68 18.96
C VAL A 436 29.48 -30.93 18.09
N THR A 437 28.87 -30.79 16.91
CA THR A 437 28.48 -31.94 16.07
C THR A 437 29.47 -32.27 14.94
N VAL A 438 30.45 -31.41 14.65
CA VAL A 438 31.49 -31.69 13.63
C VAL A 438 32.64 -32.48 14.25
N THR A 439 32.50 -33.80 14.28
CA THR A 439 33.63 -34.75 14.44
C THR A 439 33.61 -35.87 13.40
N ILE A 440 33.13 -35.62 12.17
CA ILE A 440 33.34 -36.51 11.01
C ILE A 440 33.51 -35.62 9.75
N PRO A 441 34.46 -35.88 8.83
CA PRO A 441 34.67 -35.04 7.65
C PRO A 441 33.54 -35.26 6.63
N ALA A 442 32.82 -34.19 6.26
CA ALA A 442 31.62 -34.22 5.40
C ALA A 442 31.91 -34.01 3.89
N ASN A 443 33.15 -33.66 3.51
CA ASN A 443 33.50 -33.23 2.15
C ASN A 443 33.37 -34.31 1.05
N GLU A 444 33.38 -35.60 1.37
CA GLU A 444 33.30 -36.67 0.34
C GLU A 444 31.88 -37.11 -0.02
N VAL A 445 30.89 -36.85 0.85
CA VAL A 445 29.50 -37.32 0.67
C VAL A 445 28.67 -36.36 -0.19
N LEU A 446 28.88 -35.05 -0.05
CA LEU A 446 28.12 -34.04 -0.81
C LEU A 446 28.42 -34.08 -2.31
N ALA A 447 29.69 -34.32 -2.67
CA ALA A 447 30.11 -34.42 -4.08
C ALA A 447 29.52 -35.65 -4.79
N THR A 448 29.23 -36.73 -4.06
CA THR A 448 28.63 -37.95 -4.63
C THR A 448 27.11 -37.83 -4.79
N GLU A 449 26.41 -37.16 -3.87
CA GLU A 449 24.96 -36.90 -3.99
C GLU A 449 24.65 -35.89 -5.09
N ALA A 450 25.42 -34.78 -5.19
CA ALA A 450 25.27 -33.78 -6.25
C ALA A 450 25.55 -34.36 -7.66
N SER A 451 26.55 -35.23 -7.77
CA SER A 451 26.90 -35.95 -9.02
C SER A 451 25.78 -36.86 -9.52
N SER A 452 25.03 -37.51 -8.63
CA SER A 452 23.95 -38.44 -9.00
C SER A 452 22.71 -37.74 -9.58
N LEU A 453 22.46 -36.49 -9.18
CA LEU A 453 21.35 -35.65 -9.69
C LEU A 453 21.77 -34.87 -10.95
N ALA A 454 23.03 -34.45 -11.05
CA ALA A 454 23.57 -33.81 -12.25
C ALA A 454 23.52 -34.73 -13.49
N ASP A 455 23.75 -36.04 -13.32
CA ASP A 455 23.65 -37.05 -14.40
C ASP A 455 22.22 -37.24 -14.95
N SER A 456 21.19 -36.71 -14.26
CA SER A 456 19.78 -36.75 -14.72
C SER A 456 19.36 -35.56 -15.58
N GLY A 457 20.20 -34.52 -15.68
CA GLY A 457 19.97 -33.32 -16.50
C GLY A 457 18.84 -32.39 -16.02
N LYS A 458 18.31 -32.58 -14.80
CA LYS A 458 17.20 -31.79 -14.26
C LYS A 458 17.69 -30.78 -13.21
N GLU A 459 17.63 -29.50 -13.55
CA GLU A 459 17.92 -28.38 -12.64
C GLU A 459 16.76 -28.17 -11.65
N ILE A 460 17.07 -28.01 -10.37
CA ILE A 460 16.10 -27.77 -9.29
C ILE A 460 15.95 -26.26 -9.10
N ASN A 461 14.77 -25.74 -9.44
CA ASN A 461 14.48 -24.32 -9.25
C ASN A 461 13.86 -24.07 -7.87
N VAL A 462 14.51 -23.26 -7.04
CA VAL A 462 14.12 -22.94 -5.66
C VAL A 462 13.70 -21.48 -5.52
N LEU A 463 12.48 -21.24 -5.05
CA LEU A 463 12.00 -19.89 -4.71
C LEU A 463 11.99 -19.68 -3.20
N VAL A 464 12.72 -18.69 -2.71
CA VAL A 464 12.74 -18.31 -1.30
C VAL A 464 11.80 -17.14 -1.06
N LEU A 465 10.85 -17.29 -0.13
CA LEU A 465 9.83 -16.28 0.17
C LEU A 465 9.93 -15.77 1.59
N CYS A 466 9.85 -14.45 1.76
CA CYS A 466 9.79 -13.80 3.07
C CYS A 466 8.85 -12.58 3.05
N ALA A 467 8.71 -11.87 4.17
CA ALA A 467 7.75 -10.76 4.27
C ALA A 467 8.10 -9.57 3.35
N GLY A 468 9.37 -9.41 2.98
CA GLY A 468 9.85 -8.47 1.96
C GLY A 468 11.22 -8.89 1.45
N ALA A 469 11.52 -8.72 0.16
CA ALA A 469 12.55 -9.45 -0.60
C ALA A 469 14.01 -9.47 -0.04
N GLY A 470 14.34 -8.64 0.97
CA GLY A 470 15.68 -8.59 1.57
C GLY A 470 16.10 -9.87 2.30
N THR A 471 15.21 -10.47 3.11
CA THR A 471 15.53 -11.70 3.86
C THR A 471 15.56 -12.95 2.98
N SER A 472 14.81 -12.97 1.87
CA SER A 472 14.84 -14.05 0.87
C SER A 472 16.08 -13.97 0.00
N ALA A 473 16.59 -12.76 -0.29
CA ALA A 473 17.82 -12.57 -1.04
C ALA A 473 19.02 -13.24 -0.37
N MET A 474 19.11 -13.21 0.97
CA MET A 474 20.24 -13.81 1.69
C MET A 474 20.33 -15.33 1.48
N LEU A 475 19.23 -16.06 1.61
CA LEU A 475 19.25 -17.51 1.39
C LEU A 475 19.38 -17.85 -0.09
N ALA A 476 18.69 -17.13 -0.98
CA ALA A 476 18.81 -17.35 -2.41
C ALA A 476 20.25 -17.12 -2.91
N ASN A 477 20.99 -16.17 -2.34
CA ASN A 477 22.39 -15.95 -2.66
C ASN A 477 23.29 -17.07 -2.11
N ALA A 478 23.07 -17.51 -0.86
CA ALA A 478 23.81 -18.65 -0.30
C ALA A 478 23.62 -19.93 -1.13
N LEU A 479 22.39 -20.18 -1.61
CA LEU A 479 22.10 -21.29 -2.53
C LEU A 479 22.83 -21.15 -3.87
N LYS A 480 22.89 -19.94 -4.45
CA LYS A 480 23.63 -19.70 -5.71
C LYS A 480 25.13 -19.85 -5.55
N GLU A 481 25.68 -19.35 -4.44
CA GLU A 481 27.10 -19.49 -4.11
C GLU A 481 27.47 -20.96 -3.94
N GLY A 482 26.67 -21.70 -3.17
CA GLY A 482 26.89 -23.13 -2.93
C GLY A 482 26.69 -23.96 -4.19
N ALA A 483 25.65 -23.70 -4.98
CA ALA A 483 25.42 -24.40 -6.24
C ALA A 483 26.61 -24.26 -7.20
N LYS A 484 27.23 -23.08 -7.25
CA LYS A 484 28.43 -22.83 -8.05
C LYS A 484 29.70 -23.48 -7.46
N GLU A 485 29.83 -23.51 -6.14
CA GLU A 485 30.99 -24.08 -5.45
C GLU A 485 31.02 -25.61 -5.51
N PHE A 486 29.86 -26.25 -5.39
CA PHE A 486 29.70 -27.71 -5.34
C PHE A 486 29.16 -28.32 -6.64
N ASP A 487 29.08 -27.55 -7.72
CA ASP A 487 28.54 -27.95 -9.04
C ASP A 487 27.16 -28.63 -8.93
N ALA A 488 26.31 -28.11 -8.02
CA ALA A 488 24.99 -28.65 -7.78
C ALA A 488 23.97 -28.06 -8.77
N PRO A 489 23.04 -28.86 -9.31
CA PRO A 489 22.06 -28.39 -10.30
C PRO A 489 20.91 -27.63 -9.62
N ILE A 490 21.21 -26.54 -8.92
CA ILE A 490 20.24 -25.72 -8.18
C ILE A 490 20.29 -24.28 -8.69
N SER A 491 19.12 -23.77 -9.07
CA SER A 491 18.89 -22.35 -9.32
C SER A 491 17.98 -21.77 -8.24
N ALA A 492 18.32 -20.60 -7.71
CA ALA A 492 17.56 -20.00 -6.61
C ALA A 492 17.11 -18.56 -6.92
N LEU A 493 15.92 -18.18 -6.46
CA LEU A 493 15.40 -16.83 -6.61
C LEU A 493 14.73 -16.35 -5.32
N ALA A 494 14.80 -15.04 -5.07
CA ALA A 494 14.22 -14.42 -3.88
C ALA A 494 12.94 -13.64 -4.23
N GLY A 495 11.87 -13.91 -3.49
CA GLY A 495 10.59 -13.21 -3.63
C GLY A 495 10.09 -12.65 -2.31
N ALA A 496 9.13 -11.72 -2.39
CA ALA A 496 8.30 -11.34 -1.26
C ALA A 496 7.03 -12.19 -1.27
N TYR A 497 6.47 -12.47 -0.09
CA TYR A 497 5.11 -12.99 -0.01
C TYR A 497 4.17 -11.98 -0.68
N GLY A 498 3.36 -12.45 -1.63
CA GLY A 498 2.61 -11.59 -2.53
C GLY A 498 3.12 -11.58 -3.97
N SER A 499 4.43 -11.68 -4.20
CA SER A 499 5.02 -11.58 -5.55
C SER A 499 5.19 -12.93 -6.26
N HIS A 500 5.01 -14.03 -5.54
CA HIS A 500 5.28 -15.38 -6.03
C HIS A 500 4.16 -15.96 -6.91
N TYR A 501 2.95 -15.39 -6.86
CA TYR A 501 1.77 -16.00 -7.47
C TYR A 501 1.88 -16.20 -9.00
N GLU A 502 2.63 -15.34 -9.69
CA GLU A 502 2.80 -15.42 -11.16
C GLU A 502 4.01 -16.22 -11.61
N MET A 503 4.94 -16.51 -10.71
CA MET A 503 6.21 -17.16 -11.05
C MET A 503 6.40 -18.50 -10.38
N MET A 504 5.54 -18.87 -9.42
CA MET A 504 5.74 -20.09 -8.64
C MET A 504 5.70 -21.36 -9.48
N GLU A 505 5.00 -21.36 -10.63
CA GLU A 505 4.94 -22.52 -11.53
C GLU A 505 6.29 -22.88 -12.17
N ASP A 506 7.24 -21.94 -12.18
CA ASP A 506 8.59 -22.14 -12.71
C ASP A 506 9.54 -22.79 -11.67
N PHE A 507 9.07 -23.06 -10.44
CA PHE A 507 9.90 -23.57 -9.35
C PHE A 507 9.48 -24.97 -8.90
N ASP A 508 10.47 -25.83 -8.64
CA ASP A 508 10.26 -27.18 -8.11
C ASP A 508 10.09 -27.18 -6.58
N MET A 509 10.61 -26.15 -5.90
CA MET A 509 10.57 -26.01 -4.45
C MET A 509 10.39 -24.56 -4.00
N ILE A 510 9.60 -24.36 -2.94
CA ILE A 510 9.46 -23.09 -2.24
C ILE A 510 9.95 -23.23 -0.80
N VAL A 511 10.88 -22.36 -0.42
CA VAL A 511 11.36 -22.23 0.96
C VAL A 511 10.73 -21.00 1.60
N LEU A 512 9.96 -21.20 2.66
CA LEU A 512 9.36 -20.11 3.41
C LEU A 512 10.25 -19.68 4.56
N ALA A 513 10.55 -18.39 4.57
CA ALA A 513 11.23 -17.74 5.66
C ALA A 513 10.30 -17.64 6.89
N PRO A 514 10.88 -17.53 8.09
CA PRO A 514 10.15 -17.54 9.36
C PRO A 514 9.05 -16.48 9.46
N GLN A 515 9.27 -15.30 8.85
CA GLN A 515 8.36 -14.16 8.95
C GLN A 515 7.03 -14.39 8.21
N VAL A 516 6.97 -15.33 7.27
CA VAL A 516 5.78 -15.62 6.47
C VAL A 516 5.21 -17.01 6.75
N GLN A 517 5.69 -17.68 7.81
CA GLN A 517 5.13 -18.97 8.24
C GLN A 517 3.64 -18.92 8.57
N SER A 518 3.11 -17.77 8.99
CA SER A 518 1.66 -17.62 9.20
C SER A 518 0.83 -17.84 7.94
N TYR A 519 1.46 -17.78 6.77
CA TYR A 519 0.86 -18.05 5.45
C TYR A 519 1.19 -19.46 4.93
N TYR A 520 1.79 -20.34 5.76
CA TYR A 520 2.19 -21.69 5.33
C TYR A 520 1.02 -22.47 4.73
N GLU A 521 -0.11 -22.52 5.42
CA GLU A 521 -1.31 -23.22 4.95
C GLU A 521 -1.84 -22.63 3.64
N ASP A 522 -1.84 -21.29 3.50
CA ASP A 522 -2.29 -20.61 2.28
C ASP A 522 -1.40 -20.98 1.07
N ILE A 523 -0.09 -21.05 1.27
CA ILE A 523 0.88 -21.38 0.20
C ILE A 523 0.88 -22.89 -0.06
N LYS A 524 0.63 -23.71 0.96
CA LYS A 524 0.56 -25.16 0.84
C LYS A 524 -0.55 -25.58 -0.13
N GLU A 525 -1.70 -24.91 -0.06
CA GLU A 525 -2.78 -25.11 -1.04
C GLU A 525 -2.32 -24.83 -2.48
N ASP A 526 -1.53 -23.78 -2.69
CA ASP A 526 -0.99 -23.39 -3.99
C ASP A 526 0.11 -24.35 -4.47
N THR A 527 1.04 -24.76 -3.60
CA THR A 527 2.13 -25.69 -3.95
C THR A 527 1.63 -27.11 -4.18
N ASP A 528 0.69 -27.60 -3.37
CA ASP A 528 0.06 -28.91 -3.56
C ASP A 528 -0.80 -28.94 -4.84
N ARG A 529 -1.23 -27.78 -5.36
CA ARG A 529 -1.87 -27.67 -6.67
C ARG A 529 -0.89 -27.84 -7.83
N LEU A 530 0.30 -27.28 -7.69
CA LEU A 530 1.31 -27.23 -8.75
C LEU A 530 2.32 -28.39 -8.67
N GLY A 531 2.25 -29.22 -7.63
CA GLY A 531 3.21 -30.32 -7.41
C GLY A 531 4.56 -29.84 -6.90
N ILE A 532 4.60 -28.65 -6.29
CA ILE A 532 5.80 -27.99 -5.80
C ILE A 532 6.06 -28.39 -4.35
N LYS A 533 7.32 -28.63 -3.98
CA LYS A 533 7.66 -28.94 -2.58
C LYS A 533 7.66 -27.65 -1.75
N LEU A 534 6.88 -27.61 -0.67
CA LEU A 534 6.86 -26.48 0.25
C LEU A 534 7.52 -26.82 1.58
N VAL A 535 8.57 -26.10 1.91
CA VAL A 535 9.29 -26.25 3.18
C VAL A 535 9.27 -24.94 3.95
N ALA A 536 8.74 -24.97 5.17
CA ALA A 536 8.85 -23.86 6.10
C ALA A 536 10.06 -24.06 6.98
N THR A 537 10.94 -23.06 6.98
CA THR A 537 12.12 -23.06 7.83
C THR A 537 11.84 -22.34 9.13
N LYS A 538 12.40 -22.83 10.23
CA LYS A 538 12.36 -22.11 11.51
C LYS A 538 13.37 -20.96 11.51
N GLY A 539 13.15 -19.98 12.38
CA GLY A 539 14.01 -18.79 12.59
C GLY A 539 15.50 -19.07 12.43
N ALA A 540 15.94 -20.04 13.21
CA ALA A 540 17.33 -20.42 13.37
C ALA A 540 17.87 -21.23 12.15
N GLU A 541 17.09 -22.21 11.69
CA GLU A 541 17.40 -23.04 10.52
C GLU A 541 17.62 -22.18 9.28
N TYR A 542 16.71 -21.24 9.02
CA TYR A 542 16.80 -20.34 7.86
C TYR A 542 18.09 -19.51 7.86
N ILE A 543 18.49 -18.98 9.01
CA ILE A 543 19.70 -18.16 9.11
C ILE A 543 20.96 -19.00 8.95
N GLY A 544 20.97 -20.23 9.47
CA GLY A 544 22.04 -21.19 9.22
C GLY A 544 22.23 -21.45 7.73
N LEU A 545 21.14 -21.64 6.99
CA LEU A 545 21.17 -21.82 5.54
C LEU A 545 21.64 -20.55 4.80
N THR A 546 21.39 -19.34 5.33
CA THR A 546 21.83 -18.09 4.68
C THR A 546 23.32 -17.79 4.81
N ARG A 547 24.02 -18.45 5.73
CA ARG A 547 25.44 -18.17 6.06
C ARG A 547 26.39 -19.29 5.65
N ASP A 548 25.85 -20.44 5.27
CA ASP A 548 26.58 -21.65 4.95
C ASP A 548 26.05 -22.20 3.61
N PRO A 549 26.71 -21.83 2.49
CA PRO A 549 26.32 -22.26 1.15
C PRO A 549 26.25 -23.78 0.98
N GLU A 550 27.14 -24.54 1.63
CA GLU A 550 27.15 -26.01 1.59
C GLU A 550 25.90 -26.58 2.26
N LYS A 551 25.58 -26.09 3.46
CA LYS A 551 24.39 -26.50 4.20
C LYS A 551 23.10 -26.10 3.49
N ALA A 552 23.09 -24.95 2.81
CA ALA A 552 21.96 -24.51 1.99
C ALA A 552 21.68 -25.47 0.83
N VAL A 553 22.71 -25.85 0.09
CA VAL A 553 22.61 -26.81 -1.02
C VAL A 553 22.14 -28.17 -0.51
N ARG A 554 22.76 -28.69 0.54
CA ARG A 554 22.38 -29.98 1.14
C ARG A 554 20.93 -29.99 1.59
N PHE A 555 20.48 -28.93 2.24
CA PHE A 555 19.09 -28.79 2.68
C PHE A 555 18.09 -28.88 1.52
N VAL A 556 18.43 -28.37 0.34
CA VAL A 556 17.57 -28.50 -0.85
C VAL A 556 17.65 -29.91 -1.42
N LEU A 557 18.84 -30.49 -1.54
CA LEU A 557 19.04 -31.84 -2.08
C LEU A 557 18.36 -32.90 -1.22
N ASP A 558 18.43 -32.81 0.11
CA ASP A 558 17.77 -33.73 1.05
C ASP A 558 16.24 -33.79 0.88
N GLN A 559 15.65 -32.81 0.18
CA GLN A 559 14.22 -32.79 -0.10
C GLN A 559 13.85 -33.54 -1.36
N PHE A 560 14.78 -33.89 -2.26
CA PHE A 560 14.56 -34.54 -3.55
C PHE A 560 15.13 -35.95 -3.58
#